data_AF-A0A7K3H3N8-F1
#
_entry.id   AF-A0A7K3H3N8-F1
#
_cell.length_a   1.000
_cell.length_b   1.000
_cell.length_c   1.000
_cell.angle_alpha   90.00
_cell.angle_beta   90.00
_cell.angle_gamma   90.00
#
_symmetry.space_group_name_H-M   'P 1'
#
loop_
_entity.id
_entity.type
_entity.pdbx_description
1 polymer ?
#
loop_
_entity_poly.entity_id
_entity_poly.type
_entity_poly.pdbx_seq_one_letter_code
_entity_poly.pdbx_strand_id
1 'polypeptide(L)'
;VRQTGVPPEVAVVVERQADPCPEQPLPTRIIRAVDAYDDLTDGAGRPAGAEALDRLRRDDGEEYEPRVVDALARVLSRGGAGP
;
A
#
# COMPACT_ATOMS: atom_id res chain seq x y z
N VAL A 1 -0.84 -19.91 4.70
CA VAL A 1 0.34 -19.36 4.00
C VAL A 1 1.45 -20.40 3.82
N ARG A 2 2.02 -20.98 4.88
CA ARG A 2 3.19 -21.90 4.77
C ARG A 2 2.98 -23.20 3.96
N GLN A 3 1.74 -23.65 3.82
CA GLN A 3 1.41 -24.83 3.00
C GLN A 3 1.51 -24.59 1.49
N THR A 4 1.65 -23.33 1.06
CA THR A 4 1.73 -22.96 -0.37
C THR A 4 3.13 -23.11 -0.96
N GLY A 5 4.14 -23.44 -0.14
CA GLY A 5 5.54 -23.57 -0.59
C GLY A 5 6.25 -22.24 -0.86
N VAL A 6 5.65 -21.09 -0.49
CA VAL A 6 6.31 -19.79 -0.60
C VAL A 6 7.55 -19.69 0.30
N PRO A 7 8.55 -18.89 -0.07
CA PRO A 7 9.69 -18.61 0.79
C PRO A 7 9.26 -18.11 2.17
N PRO A 8 9.96 -18.49 3.26
CA PRO A 8 9.62 -18.10 4.62
C PRO A 8 9.46 -16.59 4.81
N GLU A 9 10.27 -15.79 4.13
CA GLU A 9 10.22 -14.33 4.19
C GLU A 9 8.89 -13.78 3.65
N VAL A 10 8.39 -14.36 2.56
CA VAL A 10 7.08 -14.02 1.98
C VAL A 10 5.96 -14.51 2.89
N ALA A 11 6.12 -15.68 3.50
CA ALA A 11 5.12 -16.22 4.41
C ALA A 11 4.88 -15.28 5.60
N VAL A 12 5.94 -14.72 6.18
CA VAL A 12 5.85 -13.76 7.29
C VAL A 12 5.10 -12.50 6.89
N VAL A 13 5.34 -11.97 5.68
CA VAL A 13 4.66 -10.77 5.17
C VAL A 13 3.15 -11.00 5.08
N VAL A 14 2.73 -12.12 4.49
CA VAL A 14 1.31 -12.45 4.30
C VAL A 14 0.63 -12.80 5.62
N GLU A 15 1.30 -13.53 6.52
CA GLU A 15 0.74 -13.87 7.83
C GLU A 15 0.45 -12.63 8.69
N ARG A 16 1.27 -11.57 8.55
CA ARG A 16 1.13 -10.32 9.30
C ARG A 16 0.28 -9.24 8.62
N GLN A 17 -0.29 -9.51 7.44
CA GLN A 17 -1.17 -8.54 6.75
C GLN A 17 -2.41 -8.17 7.56
N ALA A 18 -2.85 -9.05 8.46
CA ALA A 18 -3.99 -8.80 9.35
C ALA A 18 -3.62 -7.97 10.60
N ASP A 19 -2.34 -7.81 10.91
CA ASP A 19 -1.90 -7.06 12.09
C ASP A 19 -2.19 -5.55 11.92
N PRO A 20 -2.33 -4.79 13.02
CA PRO A 20 -2.36 -3.33 12.98
C PRO A 20 -1.13 -2.77 12.28
N CYS A 21 -1.30 -1.67 11.52
CA CYS A 21 -0.23 -1.08 10.70
C CYS A 21 1.11 -0.88 11.44
N PRO A 22 1.15 -0.38 12.69
CA PRO A 22 2.41 -0.20 13.42
C PRO A 22 3.17 -1.50 13.73
N GLU A 23 2.47 -2.63 13.82
CA GLU A 23 3.03 -3.94 14.18
C GLU A 23 3.52 -4.73 12.95
N GLN A 24 3.11 -4.28 11.77
CA GLN A 24 3.46 -4.91 10.51
C GLN A 24 4.94 -4.70 10.14
N PRO A 25 5.57 -5.70 9.51
CA PRO A 25 6.88 -5.50 8.91
C PRO A 25 6.74 -4.54 7.71
N LEU A 26 7.80 -3.78 7.42
CA LEU A 26 7.78 -2.75 6.37
C LEU A 26 7.25 -3.25 5.00
N PRO A 27 7.59 -4.46 4.51
CA PRO A 27 7.05 -4.95 3.24
C PRO A 27 5.52 -5.08 3.25
N THR A 28 4.94 -5.48 4.38
CA THR A 28 3.48 -5.60 4.54
C THR A 28 2.81 -4.22 4.46
N ARG A 29 3.40 -3.20 5.10
CA ARG A 29 2.90 -1.82 5.05
C ARG A 29 2.98 -1.22 3.64
N ILE A 30 4.03 -1.53 2.89
CA ILE A 30 4.17 -1.14 1.48
C ILE A 30 3.05 -1.76 0.65
N ILE A 31 2.86 -3.08 0.74
CA ILE A 31 1.83 -3.79 -0.02
C ILE A 31 0.44 -3.22 0.29
N ARG A 32 0.09 -3.06 1.57
CA ARG A 32 -1.20 -2.49 1.98
C ARG A 32 -1.46 -1.11 1.37
N ALA A 33 -0.46 -0.22 1.37
CA ALA A 33 -0.62 1.13 0.82
C ALA A 33 -0.77 1.13 -0.71
N VAL A 34 -0.06 0.23 -1.41
CA VAL A 34 -0.16 0.09 -2.87
C VAL A 34 -1.49 -0.54 -3.26
N ASP A 35 -1.89 -1.63 -2.62
CA ASP A 35 -3.18 -2.30 -2.87
C ASP A 35 -4.35 -1.31 -2.69
N ALA A 36 -4.32 -0.51 -1.61
CA ALA A 36 -5.34 0.51 -1.37
C ALA A 36 -5.34 1.63 -2.44
N TYR A 37 -4.17 2.04 -2.92
CA TYR A 37 -4.06 3.01 -4.01
C TYR A 37 -4.61 2.45 -5.32
N ASP A 38 -4.26 1.21 -5.67
CA ASP A 38 -4.74 0.53 -6.88
C ASP A 38 -6.27 0.35 -6.81
N ASP A 39 -6.81 -0.11 -5.68
CA ASP A 39 -8.26 -0.23 -5.47
C ASP A 39 -9.00 1.11 -5.62
N LEU A 40 -8.39 2.20 -5.14
CA LEU A 40 -8.93 3.55 -5.27
C LEU A 40 -8.87 4.06 -6.70
N THR A 41 -7.96 3.58 -7.55
CA THR A 41 -7.73 4.12 -8.90
C THR A 41 -8.25 3.23 -10.03
N ASP A 42 -8.60 1.97 -9.75
CA ASP A 42 -9.07 1.02 -10.77
C ASP A 42 -10.55 1.20 -11.14
N GLY A 43 -10.84 1.78 -12.33
CA GLY A 43 -12.17 1.79 -12.96
C GLY A 43 -12.80 3.16 -13.28
N ALA A 44 -14.01 3.13 -13.86
CA ALA A 44 -14.76 4.33 -14.24
C ALA A 44 -15.42 5.00 -13.01
N GLY A 45 -15.17 6.31 -12.81
CA GLY A 45 -15.70 7.07 -11.67
C GLY A 45 -14.84 7.03 -10.40
N ARG A 46 -13.61 6.52 -10.50
CA ARG A 46 -12.61 6.51 -9.43
C ARG A 46 -11.88 7.86 -9.30
N PRO A 47 -11.38 8.21 -8.09
CA PRO A 47 -10.52 9.37 -7.89
C PRO A 47 -9.26 9.30 -8.78
N ALA A 48 -8.79 10.47 -9.21
CA ALA A 48 -7.47 10.57 -9.83
C ALA A 48 -6.37 10.14 -8.84
N GLY A 49 -5.21 9.70 -9.32
CA GLY A 49 -4.12 9.24 -8.45
C GLY A 49 -3.73 10.24 -7.34
N ALA A 50 -3.79 11.54 -7.62
CA ALA A 50 -3.56 12.57 -6.60
C ALA A 50 -4.64 12.56 -5.50
N GLU A 51 -5.91 12.41 -5.87
CA GLU A 51 -7.03 12.34 -4.92
C GLU A 51 -7.00 11.04 -4.11
N ALA A 52 -6.61 9.92 -4.72
CA ALA A 52 -6.38 8.66 -4.03
C ALA A 52 -5.27 8.81 -2.95
N LEU A 53 -4.14 9.44 -3.30
CA LEU A 53 -3.06 9.72 -2.34
C LEU A 53 -3.53 10.65 -1.20
N ASP A 54 -4.31 11.68 -1.51
CA ASP A 54 -4.86 12.56 -0.48
C ASP A 54 -5.83 11.83 0.45
N ARG A 55 -6.57 10.83 -0.05
CA ARG A 55 -7.40 9.98 0.78
C ARG A 55 -6.56 9.14 1.74
N LEU A 56 -5.51 8.48 1.26
CA LEU A 56 -4.61 7.69 2.10
C LEU A 56 -3.94 8.55 3.19
N ARG A 57 -3.61 9.81 2.90
CA ARG A 57 -3.02 10.73 3.90
C ARG A 57 -3.97 11.14 5.03
N ARG A 58 -5.28 11.06 4.84
CA ARG A 58 -6.28 11.43 5.87
C ARG A 58 -6.49 10.36 6.93
N ASP A 59 -5.88 9.20 6.77
CA ASP A 59 -5.98 8.08 7.70
C ASP A 59 -5.16 8.29 9.00
N ASP A 60 -4.43 9.41 9.12
CA ASP A 60 -3.66 9.81 10.31
C ASP A 60 -2.66 8.75 10.84
N GLY A 61 -2.35 7.72 10.04
CA GLY A 61 -1.39 6.67 10.38
C GLY A 61 -1.98 5.42 11.01
N GLU A 62 -3.31 5.31 11.10
CA GLU A 62 -4.02 4.19 11.73
C GLU A 62 -3.95 2.91 10.86
N GLU A 63 -4.28 3.03 9.58
CA GLU A 63 -4.32 1.94 8.60
C GLU A 63 -3.09 1.93 7.66
N TYR A 64 -2.55 3.11 7.33
CA TYR A 64 -1.46 3.31 6.37
C TYR A 64 -0.28 4.07 6.97
N GLU A 65 0.95 3.57 6.81
CA GLU A 65 2.14 4.27 7.30
C GLU A 65 2.40 5.56 6.50
N PRO A 66 2.44 6.76 7.13
CA PRO A 66 2.57 8.03 6.41
C PRO A 66 3.82 8.11 5.52
N ARG A 67 4.94 7.55 5.99
CA ARG A 67 6.21 7.55 5.24
C ARG A 67 6.14 6.70 3.97
N VAL A 68 5.36 5.62 4.00
CA VAL A 68 5.15 4.75 2.84
C VAL A 68 4.26 5.46 1.81
N VAL A 69 3.19 6.12 2.25
CA VAL A 69 2.31 6.93 1.38
C VAL A 69 3.10 8.07 0.70
N ASP A 70 3.96 8.76 1.45
CA ASP A 70 4.85 9.78 0.90
C ASP A 70 5.87 9.23 -0.10
N ALA A 71 6.42 8.04 0.16
CA ALA A 71 7.33 7.38 -0.77
C ALA A 71 6.60 6.98 -2.06
N LEU A 72 5.39 6.42 -1.96
CA LEU A 72 4.54 6.08 -3.10
C LEU A 72 4.25 7.32 -3.96
N ALA A 73 3.85 8.43 -3.34
CA ALA A 73 3.61 9.68 -4.05
C ALA A 73 4.85 10.17 -4.83
N ARG A 74 6.05 10.04 -4.24
CA ARG A 74 7.31 10.42 -4.89
C ARG A 74 7.65 9.52 -6.08
N VAL A 75 7.39 8.22 -5.96
CA VAL A 75 7.61 7.26 -7.05
C VAL A 75 6.65 7.54 -8.20
N LEU A 76 5.36 7.69 -7.92
CA LEU A 76 4.34 8.01 -8.93
C LEU A 76 4.61 9.35 -9.63
N SER A 77 5.09 10.36 -8.90
CA SER A 77 5.46 11.65 -9.49
C SER A 77 6.68 11.56 -10.42
N ARG A 78 7.61 10.64 -10.15
CA ARG A 78 8.79 10.41 -11.00
C ARG A 78 8.46 9.61 -12.25
N GLY A 79 7.52 8.67 -12.14
CA GLY A 79 7.04 7.85 -13.25
C GLY A 79 5.88 8.48 -14.02
N GLY A 80 5.64 9.79 -13.86
CA GLY A 80 4.42 10.49 -14.25
C GLY A 80 3.77 9.92 -15.51
N ALA A 81 2.61 9.28 -15.33
CA ALA A 81 1.80 8.71 -16.41
C ALA A 81 2.64 8.04 -17.51
N GLY A 82 3.20 6.85 -17.23
CA GLY A 82 3.55 5.94 -18.33
C GLY A 82 2.31 5.69 -19.22
N PRO A 83 2.48 5.55 -20.54
CA PRO A 83 1.38 5.59 -21.53
C PRO A 83 0.27 4.57 -21.30
#